data_AF-A0A4R2J8S0-F1
#
_entry.id   AF-A0A4R2J8S0-F1
#
_cell.length_a   1.000
_cell.length_b   1.000
_cell.length_c   1.000
_cell.angle_alpha   90.00
_cell.angle_beta   90.00
_cell.angle_gamma   90.00
#
_symmetry.space_group_name_H-M   'P 1'
#
loop_
_entity.id
_entity.type
_entity.pdbx_description
1 polymer ?
#
loop_
_entity_poly.entity_id
_entity_poly.type
_entity_poly.pdbx_seq_one_letter_code
_entity_poly.pdbx_strand_id
1 'polypeptide(L)'
;MQIAACSEDQTDNTYGALYELLTANDGRAADDLRIDVGLTRCFLTDRPGRLEPVTASAGSREGQRVTYAVLDETHLWTLSNGGRALAKTLRRNVAKMRGRSYETTNSFTPGEGSMAEDTHKAATTATAGVFYDAVQAPEVSQDAPDGELRVALAVAYGDARWVDLDRLVAEIRDPDTAWEDALRFLFNQPTDNRLKAVHAARWGSLVRPDVQVERGARVGLGSTVPSRTTRPRCVPARWWTVGRTRS
;
A
#
# COMPACT_ATOMS: atom_id res chain seq x y z
N MET A 1 3.16 -0.94 22.17
CA MET A 1 2.57 -0.79 20.83
C MET A 1 3.18 0.45 20.18
N GLN A 2 3.34 0.44 18.86
CA GLN A 2 3.74 1.63 18.10
C GLN A 2 2.73 1.88 16.98
N ILE A 3 2.34 3.14 16.79
CA ILE A 3 1.53 3.60 15.66
C ILE A 3 2.48 4.35 14.75
N ALA A 4 2.70 3.84 13.55
CA ALA A 4 3.72 4.31 12.64
C ALA A 4 3.09 4.99 11.43
N ALA A 5 3.64 6.14 11.03
CA ALA A 5 3.35 6.78 9.76
C ALA A 5 4.62 7.35 9.11
N CYS A 6 4.53 7.82 7.86
CA CYS A 6 5.68 8.44 7.20
C CYS A 6 5.97 9.85 7.73
N SER A 7 4.95 10.61 8.14
CA SER A 7 5.08 11.93 8.78
C SER A 7 4.44 11.97 10.18
N GLU A 8 4.80 12.98 10.97
CA GLU A 8 4.22 13.19 12.32
C GLU A 8 2.73 13.53 12.21
N ASP A 9 2.37 14.46 11.31
CA ASP A 9 0.97 14.84 11.04
C ASP A 9 0.08 13.65 10.67
N GLN A 10 0.61 12.67 9.93
CA GLN A 10 -0.13 11.43 9.61
C GLN A 10 -0.30 10.53 10.82
N THR A 11 0.68 10.52 11.72
CA THR A 11 0.61 9.68 12.93
C THR A 11 -0.46 10.20 13.89
N ASP A 12 -0.71 11.51 13.88
CA ASP A 12 -1.75 12.15 14.69
C ASP A 12 -3.17 11.73 14.30
N ASN A 13 -3.44 11.32 13.06
CA ASN A 13 -4.77 10.84 12.66
C ASN A 13 -5.18 9.58 13.45
N THR A 14 -4.32 8.56 13.44
CA THR A 14 -4.61 7.29 14.14
C THR A 14 -4.40 7.42 15.66
N TYR A 15 -3.35 8.13 16.10
CA TYR A 15 -3.11 8.33 17.53
C TYR A 15 -4.14 9.26 18.18
N GLY A 16 -4.53 10.34 17.50
CA GLY A 16 -5.52 11.31 17.95
C GLY A 16 -6.88 10.68 18.15
N ALA A 17 -7.36 9.88 17.18
CA ALA A 17 -8.61 9.13 17.34
C ALA A 17 -8.56 8.18 18.55
N LEU A 18 -7.44 7.49 18.78
CA LEU A 18 -7.26 6.65 19.97
C LEU A 18 -7.30 7.48 21.26
N TYR A 19 -6.62 8.62 21.29
CA TYR A 19 -6.61 9.53 22.43
C TYR A 19 -8.03 10.02 22.75
N GLU A 20 -8.80 10.44 21.75
CA GLU A 20 -10.19 10.85 21.91
C GLU A 20 -11.07 9.73 22.46
N LEU A 21 -10.93 8.51 21.92
CA LEU A 21 -11.67 7.34 22.41
C LEU A 21 -11.33 6.99 23.87
N LEU A 22 -10.06 7.10 24.26
CA LEU A 22 -9.62 6.78 25.62
C LEU A 22 -10.01 7.85 26.63
N THR A 23 -10.14 9.12 26.21
CA THR A 23 -10.49 10.24 27.09
C THR A 23 -11.98 10.56 27.11
N ALA A 24 -12.76 10.05 26.16
CA ALA A 24 -14.21 10.15 26.15
C ALA A 24 -14.83 9.53 27.43
N ASN A 25 -16.04 9.99 27.77
CA ASN A 25 -16.78 9.53 28.97
C ASN A 25 -15.93 9.57 30.24
N ASP A 26 -15.29 10.73 30.48
CA ASP A 26 -14.42 10.99 31.64
C ASP A 26 -13.29 9.96 31.81
N GLY A 27 -12.75 9.44 30.71
CA GLY A 27 -11.62 8.51 30.74
C GLY A 27 -11.97 7.10 31.20
N ARG A 28 -13.25 6.73 31.31
CA ARG A 28 -13.67 5.42 31.83
C ARG A 28 -13.00 4.25 31.11
N ALA A 29 -12.84 4.34 29.78
CA ALA A 29 -12.16 3.30 29.01
C ALA A 29 -10.67 3.18 29.38
N ALA A 30 -10.00 4.31 29.58
CA ALA A 30 -8.62 4.34 30.02
C ALA A 30 -8.45 3.75 31.43
N ASP A 31 -9.34 4.08 32.36
CA ASP A 31 -9.34 3.52 33.71
C ASP A 31 -9.56 2.01 33.71
N ASP A 32 -10.59 1.54 32.99
CA ASP A 32 -10.92 0.12 32.84
C ASP A 32 -9.75 -0.66 32.21
N LEU A 33 -9.04 -0.05 31.26
CA LEU A 33 -7.87 -0.62 30.58
C LEU A 33 -6.54 -0.36 31.32
N ARG A 34 -6.57 0.41 32.42
CA ARG A 34 -5.41 0.82 33.23
C ARG A 34 -4.35 1.57 32.44
N ILE A 35 -4.78 2.49 31.59
CA ILE A 35 -3.93 3.29 30.70
C ILE A 35 -3.85 4.72 31.24
N ASP A 36 -2.64 5.19 31.52
CA ASP A 36 -2.35 6.61 31.67
C ASP A 36 -2.23 7.23 30.27
N VAL A 37 -3.21 8.06 29.91
CA VAL A 37 -3.36 8.61 28.55
C VAL A 37 -2.64 9.93 28.43
N GLY A 38 -1.74 10.03 27.46
CA GLY A 38 -1.03 11.27 27.15
C GLY A 38 -1.12 11.63 25.67
N LEU A 39 -0.90 12.90 25.35
CA LEU A 39 -0.91 13.39 23.96
C LEU A 39 0.24 12.81 23.11
N THR A 40 1.37 12.46 23.73
CA THR A 40 2.55 11.98 23.00
C THR A 40 2.84 10.49 23.21
N ARG A 41 2.25 9.90 24.26
CA ARG A 41 2.40 8.49 24.64
C ARG A 41 1.39 8.13 25.71
N CYS A 42 0.95 6.88 25.69
CA CYS A 42 0.15 6.29 26.75
C CYS A 42 0.94 5.18 27.47
N PHE A 43 0.80 5.06 28.77
CA PHE A 43 1.47 4.05 29.59
C PHE A 43 0.48 3.10 30.25
N LEU A 44 0.89 1.85 30.41
CA LEU A 44 0.16 0.94 31.28
C LEU A 44 0.54 1.25 32.74
N THR A 45 -0.48 1.44 33.59
CA THR A 45 -0.29 1.84 35.00
C THR A 45 0.00 0.66 35.92
N ASP A 46 -0.42 -0.55 35.53
CA ASP A 46 -0.31 -1.77 36.34
C ASP A 46 0.85 -2.68 35.93
N ARG A 47 1.49 -2.41 34.78
CA ARG A 47 2.62 -3.20 34.26
C ARG A 47 3.48 -2.39 33.30
N PRO A 48 4.74 -2.78 33.05
CA PRO A 48 5.57 -2.12 32.04
C PRO A 48 4.96 -2.26 30.65
N GLY A 49 4.69 -1.14 30.00
CA GLY A 49 4.20 -1.10 28.62
C GLY A 49 3.85 0.31 28.22
N ARG A 50 3.95 0.59 26.92
CA ARG A 50 3.55 1.88 26.37
C ARG A 50 3.01 1.77 24.96
N LEU A 51 2.25 2.78 24.58
CA LEU A 51 1.78 3.05 23.24
C LEU A 51 2.34 4.42 22.83
N GLU A 52 2.96 4.50 21.65
CA GLU A 52 3.61 5.72 21.17
C GLU A 52 3.46 5.89 19.64
N PRO A 53 3.27 7.12 19.15
CA PRO A 53 3.38 7.45 17.74
C PRO A 53 4.86 7.41 17.31
N VAL A 54 5.12 6.94 16.09
CA VAL A 54 6.48 6.83 15.53
C VAL A 54 6.51 7.18 14.05
N THR A 55 7.60 7.78 13.59
CA THR A 55 7.75 8.23 12.19
C THR A 55 9.02 7.74 11.54
N ALA A 56 9.07 7.79 10.21
CA ALA A 56 10.24 7.40 9.43
C ALA A 56 11.42 8.38 9.57
N SER A 57 11.14 9.65 9.92
CA SER A 57 12.14 10.70 10.13
C SER A 57 12.87 10.57 11.47
N ALA A 58 12.23 9.96 12.47
CA ALA A 58 12.84 9.75 13.77
C ALA A 58 13.84 8.58 13.70
N GLY A 59 15.09 8.80 14.13
CA GLY A 59 16.25 7.91 13.95
C GLY A 59 16.08 6.42 14.34
N SER A 60 17.13 5.62 14.11
CA SER A 60 17.09 4.14 14.15
C SER A 60 16.26 3.53 15.27
N ARG A 61 15.22 2.77 14.90
CA ARG A 61 14.28 2.08 15.80
C ARG A 61 14.59 0.60 16.00
N GLU A 62 15.73 0.13 15.50
CA GLU A 62 16.12 -1.27 15.61
C GLU A 62 16.27 -1.68 17.09
N GLY A 63 15.75 -2.85 17.46
CA GLY A 63 15.98 -3.44 18.78
C GLY A 63 14.98 -3.00 19.86
N GLN A 64 14.01 -2.15 19.52
CA GLN A 64 12.90 -1.85 20.42
C GLN A 64 12.02 -3.10 20.64
N ARG A 65 11.56 -3.30 21.88
CA ARG A 65 10.72 -4.44 22.29
C ARG A 65 9.25 -4.21 21.90
N VAL A 66 8.98 -4.16 20.60
CA VAL A 66 7.64 -3.90 20.05
C VAL A 66 6.86 -5.21 19.99
N THR A 67 5.67 -5.27 20.61
CA THR A 67 4.77 -6.43 20.54
C THR A 67 3.65 -6.27 19.52
N TYR A 68 3.32 -5.03 19.15
CA TYR A 68 2.33 -4.70 18.14
C TYR A 68 2.69 -3.39 17.46
N ALA A 69 2.62 -3.36 16.12
CA ALA A 69 2.90 -2.19 15.30
C ALA A 69 1.77 -1.95 14.30
N VAL A 70 1.16 -0.76 14.33
CA VAL A 70 0.26 -0.28 13.28
C VAL A 70 1.10 0.52 12.30
N LEU A 71 0.96 0.23 11.01
CA LEU A 71 1.60 0.95 9.92
C LEU A 71 0.50 1.59 9.10
N ASP A 72 0.34 2.90 9.23
CA ASP A 72 -0.77 3.63 8.64
C ASP A 72 -0.40 4.22 7.27
N GLU A 73 -1.38 4.25 6.37
CA GLU A 73 -1.27 4.74 4.99
C GLU A 73 -0.09 4.14 4.19
N THR A 74 0.09 2.81 4.24
CA THR A 74 1.28 2.16 3.66
C THR A 74 1.41 2.28 2.13
N HIS A 75 0.37 2.72 1.42
CA HIS A 75 0.43 3.14 0.01
C HIS A 75 1.35 4.34 -0.22
N LEU A 76 1.60 5.18 0.79
CA LEU A 76 2.52 6.31 0.72
C LEU A 76 3.95 5.94 1.13
N TRP A 77 4.17 4.74 1.66
CA TRP A 77 5.46 4.34 2.22
C TRP A 77 6.38 3.82 1.11
N THR A 78 7.21 4.70 0.57
CA THR A 78 8.09 4.38 -0.55
C THR A 78 9.54 4.21 -0.08
N LEU A 79 10.45 3.99 -1.03
CA LEU A 79 11.89 4.02 -0.75
C LEU A 79 12.38 5.46 -0.49
N SER A 80 11.81 6.45 -1.18
CA SER A 80 12.31 7.83 -1.15
C SER A 80 12.04 8.53 0.18
N ASN A 81 10.96 8.19 0.87
CA ASN A 81 10.61 8.75 2.19
C ASN A 81 10.99 7.85 3.37
N GLY A 82 11.73 6.75 3.12
CA GLY A 82 12.16 5.84 4.18
C GLY A 82 11.07 4.94 4.78
N GLY A 83 9.81 5.04 4.34
CA GLY A 83 8.70 4.23 4.86
C GLY A 83 8.96 2.73 4.77
N ARG A 84 9.52 2.25 3.65
CA ARG A 84 9.88 0.82 3.52
C ARG A 84 10.96 0.36 4.50
N ALA A 85 11.90 1.24 4.85
CA ALA A 85 12.93 0.93 5.84
C ALA A 85 12.33 0.88 7.26
N LEU A 86 11.39 1.78 7.55
CA LEU A 86 10.61 1.77 8.80
C LEU A 86 9.81 0.48 8.94
N ALA A 87 9.02 0.09 7.92
CA ALA A 87 8.23 -1.13 7.94
C ALA A 87 9.09 -2.38 8.20
N LYS A 88 10.23 -2.50 7.52
CA LYS A 88 11.17 -3.62 7.74
C LYS A 88 11.73 -3.64 9.15
N THR A 89 12.01 -2.48 9.74
CA THR A 89 12.51 -2.37 11.12
C THR A 89 11.43 -2.79 12.13
N LEU A 90 10.20 -2.28 11.97
CA LEU A 90 9.07 -2.63 12.84
C LEU A 90 8.74 -4.12 12.75
N ARG A 91 8.66 -4.68 11.53
CA ARG A 91 8.42 -6.11 11.30
C ARG A 91 9.51 -7.00 11.94
N ARG A 92 10.78 -6.60 11.87
CA ARG A 92 11.88 -7.30 12.57
C ARG A 92 11.76 -7.22 14.09
N ASN A 93 11.38 -6.05 14.62
CA ASN A 93 11.19 -5.87 16.05
C ASN A 93 10.03 -6.72 16.58
N VAL A 94 8.86 -6.71 15.92
CA VAL A 94 7.72 -7.55 16.35
C VAL A 94 8.03 -9.03 16.22
N ALA A 95 8.77 -9.46 15.18
CA ALA A 95 9.18 -10.84 15.04
C ALA A 95 10.02 -11.34 16.23
N LYS A 96 10.96 -10.52 16.73
CA LYS A 96 11.78 -10.83 17.91
C LYS A 96 10.96 -10.98 19.19
N MET A 97 9.76 -10.39 19.22
CA MET A 97 8.85 -10.40 20.38
C MET A 97 7.67 -11.36 20.20
N ARG A 98 7.61 -12.14 19.10
CA ARG A 98 6.42 -12.93 18.70
C ARG A 98 5.14 -12.07 18.59
N GLY A 99 5.33 -10.81 18.23
CA GLY A 99 4.28 -9.82 18.03
C GLY A 99 3.67 -9.86 16.64
N ARG A 100 2.83 -8.86 16.33
CA ARG A 100 2.17 -8.71 15.02
C ARG A 100 2.29 -7.28 14.51
N SER A 101 2.25 -7.11 13.20
CA SER A 101 2.04 -5.82 12.56
C SER A 101 0.68 -5.79 11.87
N TYR A 102 0.07 -4.61 11.79
CA TYR A 102 -1.19 -4.36 11.12
C TYR A 102 -1.01 -3.17 10.18
N GLU A 103 -1.46 -3.30 8.93
CA GLU A 103 -1.33 -2.25 7.93
C GLU A 103 -2.71 -1.75 7.54
N THR A 104 -2.89 -0.43 7.60
CA THR A 104 -4.05 0.29 7.07
C THR A 104 -3.60 1.05 5.84
N THR A 105 -4.38 0.98 4.76
CA THR A 105 -4.01 1.64 3.51
C THR A 105 -5.19 1.77 2.57
N ASN A 106 -5.21 2.84 1.79
CA ASN A 106 -5.94 2.90 0.53
C ASN A 106 -5.26 2.04 -0.54
N SER A 107 -5.93 1.89 -1.69
CA SER A 107 -5.35 1.22 -2.83
C SER A 107 -4.06 1.92 -3.30
N PHE A 108 -3.05 1.13 -3.64
CA PHE A 108 -1.74 1.63 -4.04
C PHE A 108 -1.70 1.91 -5.55
N THR A 109 -0.84 2.84 -5.97
CA THR A 109 -0.50 2.98 -7.38
C THR A 109 0.48 1.87 -7.79
N PRO A 110 0.15 1.00 -8.75
CA PRO A 110 1.08 -0.06 -9.19
C PRO A 110 2.41 0.53 -9.66
N GLY A 111 3.54 -0.09 -9.35
CA GLY A 111 4.86 0.33 -9.83
C GLY A 111 5.48 1.56 -9.14
N GLU A 112 4.80 2.21 -8.19
CA GLU A 112 5.42 3.23 -7.33
C GLU A 112 6.36 2.61 -6.28
N GLY A 113 6.25 1.30 -6.05
CA GLY A 113 7.11 0.58 -5.13
C GLY A 113 6.84 0.96 -3.67
N SER A 114 5.56 1.12 -3.33
CA SER A 114 5.09 1.36 -1.97
C SER A 114 5.10 0.08 -1.12
N MET A 115 5.00 0.25 0.20
CA MET A 115 4.93 -0.88 1.13
C MET A 115 3.61 -1.65 0.96
N ALA A 116 2.49 -0.96 0.71
CA ALA A 116 1.22 -1.61 0.38
C ALA A 116 1.31 -2.49 -0.88
N GLU A 117 2.01 -2.02 -1.92
CA GLU A 117 2.23 -2.81 -3.15
C GLU A 117 3.03 -4.09 -2.86
N ASP A 118 4.08 -4.01 -2.04
CA ASP A 118 4.86 -5.17 -1.61
C ASP A 118 3.99 -6.17 -0.79
N THR A 119 3.17 -5.66 0.13
CA THR A 119 2.26 -6.47 0.94
C THR A 119 1.20 -7.16 0.09
N HIS A 120 0.59 -6.45 -0.87
CA HIS A 120 -0.37 -7.03 -1.82
C HIS A 120 0.26 -8.16 -2.64
N LYS A 121 1.49 -7.97 -3.16
CA LYS A 121 2.22 -9.02 -3.88
C LYS A 121 2.48 -10.24 -2.99
N ALA A 122 2.87 -10.05 -1.74
CA ALA A 122 3.09 -11.14 -0.80
C ALA A 122 1.80 -11.93 -0.49
N ALA A 123 0.69 -11.22 -0.32
CA ALA A 123 -0.62 -11.82 -0.04
C ALA A 123 -1.16 -12.63 -1.23
N THR A 124 -1.08 -12.06 -2.44
CA THR A 124 -1.58 -12.71 -3.67
C THR A 124 -0.71 -13.87 -4.15
N THR A 125 0.54 -13.95 -3.69
CA THR A 125 1.44 -15.09 -3.93
C THR A 125 1.38 -16.14 -2.81
N ALA A 126 0.34 -16.11 -1.97
CA ALA A 126 0.05 -17.07 -0.90
C ALA A 126 1.19 -17.23 0.14
N THR A 127 1.85 -16.12 0.49
CA THR A 127 2.83 -16.13 1.59
C THR A 127 2.10 -16.39 2.92
N ALA A 128 2.42 -17.49 3.58
CA ALA A 128 1.87 -17.81 4.90
C ALA A 128 2.19 -16.69 5.91
N GLY A 129 1.22 -16.38 6.78
CA GLY A 129 1.39 -15.39 7.86
C GLY A 129 0.93 -13.97 7.54
N VAL A 130 0.33 -13.73 6.37
CA VAL A 130 -0.34 -12.47 6.04
C VAL A 130 -1.85 -12.71 5.96
N PHE A 131 -2.61 -12.07 6.86
CA PHE A 131 -4.04 -11.90 6.67
C PHE A 131 -4.24 -10.67 5.78
N TYR A 132 -4.92 -10.83 4.66
CA TYR A 132 -5.09 -9.78 3.66
C TYR A 132 -6.58 -9.60 3.37
N ASP A 133 -7.08 -8.39 3.67
CA ASP A 133 -8.45 -7.99 3.42
C ASP A 133 -8.42 -6.72 2.57
N ALA A 134 -8.88 -6.85 1.33
CA ALA A 134 -8.93 -5.76 0.35
C ALA A 134 -10.06 -6.05 -0.64
N VAL A 135 -11.27 -5.63 -0.26
CA VAL A 135 -12.44 -5.74 -1.13
C VAL A 135 -12.36 -4.64 -2.19
N GLN A 136 -12.25 -5.04 -3.45
CA GLN A 136 -12.34 -4.13 -4.58
C GLN A 136 -13.78 -4.12 -5.09
N ALA A 137 -14.29 -2.94 -5.44
CA ALA A 137 -15.57 -2.84 -6.10
C ALA A 137 -15.54 -3.54 -7.48
N PRO A 138 -16.70 -4.02 -7.98
CA PRO A 138 -16.83 -4.48 -9.37
C PRO A 138 -16.34 -3.43 -10.37
N GLU A 139 -15.85 -3.89 -11.53
CA GLU A 139 -15.51 -2.99 -12.63
C GLU A 139 -16.75 -2.24 -13.10
N VAL A 140 -16.62 -0.91 -13.19
CA VAL A 140 -17.68 0.01 -13.62
C VAL A 140 -17.05 1.08 -14.52
N SER A 141 -17.81 1.60 -15.47
CA SER A 141 -17.35 2.68 -16.34
C SER A 141 -17.60 4.06 -15.70
N GLN A 142 -16.78 5.05 -16.05
CA GLN A 142 -16.96 6.43 -15.57
C GLN A 142 -18.33 7.00 -15.96
N ASP A 143 -18.86 6.64 -17.13
CA ASP A 143 -20.15 7.09 -17.66
C ASP A 143 -21.34 6.20 -17.22
N ALA A 144 -21.10 5.18 -16.39
CA ALA A 144 -22.17 4.32 -15.88
C ALA A 144 -23.18 5.14 -15.07
N PRO A 145 -24.48 4.82 -15.09
CA PRO A 145 -25.49 5.51 -14.30
C PRO A 145 -25.15 5.55 -12.79
N ASP A 146 -25.59 6.61 -12.10
CA ASP A 146 -25.32 6.81 -10.66
C ASP A 146 -25.74 5.62 -9.79
N GLY A 147 -26.85 4.96 -10.14
CA GLY A 147 -27.31 3.75 -9.45
C GLY A 147 -26.32 2.59 -9.55
N GLU A 148 -25.62 2.43 -10.68
CA GLU A 148 -24.60 1.40 -10.86
C GLU A 148 -23.33 1.73 -10.09
N LEU A 149 -22.88 3.00 -10.12
CA LEU A 149 -21.76 3.46 -9.30
C LEU A 149 -22.02 3.22 -7.81
N ARG A 150 -23.24 3.52 -7.34
CA ARG A 150 -23.64 3.33 -5.95
C ARG A 150 -23.62 1.85 -5.53
N VAL A 151 -24.09 0.95 -6.40
CA VAL A 151 -24.03 -0.50 -6.14
C VAL A 151 -22.58 -0.99 -6.07
N ALA A 152 -21.71 -0.52 -6.97
CA ALA A 152 -20.30 -0.87 -6.94
C ALA A 152 -19.61 -0.35 -5.66
N LEU A 153 -19.87 0.91 -5.27
CA LEU A 153 -19.37 1.47 -4.01
C LEU A 153 -19.85 0.69 -2.78
N ALA A 154 -21.11 0.25 -2.76
CA ALA A 154 -21.64 -0.54 -1.65
C ALA A 154 -20.87 -1.85 -1.42
N VAL A 155 -20.27 -2.43 -2.47
CA VAL A 155 -19.39 -3.61 -2.32
C VAL A 155 -18.08 -3.24 -1.63
N ALA A 156 -17.41 -2.17 -2.05
CA ALA A 156 -16.13 -1.74 -1.46
C ALA A 156 -16.29 -1.27 -0.01
N TYR A 157 -17.37 -0.55 0.30
CA TYR A 157 -17.61 0.01 1.63
C TYR A 157 -18.30 -0.95 2.60
N GLY A 158 -18.96 -2.01 2.10
CA GLY A 158 -19.50 -3.10 2.93
C GLY A 158 -20.39 -2.61 4.07
N ASP A 159 -19.92 -2.78 5.31
CA ASP A 159 -20.64 -2.45 6.55
C ASP A 159 -20.34 -1.05 7.10
N ALA A 160 -19.61 -0.21 6.36
CA ALA A 160 -19.31 1.19 6.70
C ALA A 160 -20.54 2.10 6.57
N ARG A 161 -21.57 1.83 7.38
CA ARG A 161 -22.88 2.51 7.37
C ARG A 161 -22.84 4.03 7.62
N TRP A 162 -21.71 4.54 8.10
CA TRP A 162 -21.50 5.97 8.33
C TRP A 162 -21.08 6.72 7.07
N VAL A 163 -20.75 6.01 5.98
CA VAL A 163 -20.37 6.61 4.70
C VAL A 163 -21.61 6.90 3.87
N ASP A 164 -21.72 8.13 3.40
CA ASP A 164 -22.76 8.56 2.46
C ASP A 164 -22.35 8.22 1.02
N LEU A 165 -22.90 7.13 0.48
CA LEU A 165 -22.59 6.70 -0.88
C LEU A 165 -23.10 7.67 -1.96
N ASP A 166 -24.17 8.43 -1.70
CA ASP A 166 -24.69 9.41 -2.66
C ASP A 166 -23.74 10.61 -2.76
N ARG A 167 -23.16 11.01 -1.63
CA ARG A 167 -22.07 12.00 -1.59
C ARG A 167 -20.82 11.54 -2.33
N LEU A 168 -20.48 10.25 -2.28
CA LEU A 168 -19.36 9.69 -3.05
C LEU A 168 -19.65 9.66 -4.55
N VAL A 169 -20.88 9.33 -4.95
CA VAL A 169 -21.28 9.43 -6.35
C VAL A 169 -21.18 10.87 -6.84
N ALA A 170 -21.60 11.85 -6.03
CA ALA A 170 -21.42 13.27 -6.36
C ALA A 170 -19.94 13.65 -6.53
N GLU A 171 -19.05 13.13 -5.67
CA GLU A 171 -17.59 13.33 -5.79
C GLU A 171 -17.03 12.75 -7.10
N ILE A 172 -17.49 11.57 -7.51
CA ILE A 172 -17.11 10.93 -8.78
C ILE A 172 -17.55 11.77 -9.99
N ARG A 173 -18.68 12.48 -9.85
CA ARG A 173 -19.22 13.36 -10.91
C ARG A 173 -18.57 14.74 -10.94
N ASP A 174 -17.77 15.09 -9.93
CA ASP A 174 -17.03 16.33 -9.93
C ASP A 174 -16.04 16.35 -11.10
N PRO A 175 -16.09 17.34 -12.01
CA PRO A 175 -15.14 17.45 -13.12
C PRO A 175 -13.68 17.54 -12.69
N ASP A 176 -13.40 17.99 -11.46
CA ASP A 176 -12.05 18.07 -10.91
C ASP A 176 -11.54 16.73 -10.36
N THR A 177 -12.44 15.75 -10.18
CA THR A 177 -12.07 14.39 -9.76
C THR A 177 -11.67 13.53 -10.96
N ALA A 178 -10.38 13.19 -11.04
CA ALA A 178 -9.91 12.25 -12.03
C ALA A 178 -10.52 10.85 -11.78
N TRP A 179 -10.95 10.17 -12.84
CA TRP A 179 -11.52 8.83 -12.74
C TRP A 179 -10.59 7.84 -12.06
N GLU A 180 -9.28 7.96 -12.28
CA GLU A 180 -8.27 7.10 -11.67
C GLU A 180 -8.19 7.29 -10.16
N ASP A 181 -8.39 8.52 -9.68
CA ASP A 181 -8.42 8.82 -8.25
C ASP A 181 -9.70 8.24 -7.63
N ALA A 182 -10.84 8.35 -8.31
CA ALA A 182 -12.07 7.67 -7.89
C ALA A 182 -11.88 6.14 -7.81
N LEU A 183 -11.30 5.51 -8.84
CA LEU A 183 -11.02 4.09 -8.84
C LEU A 183 -10.15 3.67 -7.64
N ARG A 184 -9.10 4.43 -7.37
CA ARG A 184 -8.14 4.13 -6.31
C ARG A 184 -8.67 4.39 -4.91
N PHE A 185 -9.25 5.57 -4.67
CA PHE A 185 -9.63 6.03 -3.34
C PHE A 185 -11.05 5.66 -2.94
N LEU A 186 -11.96 5.45 -3.90
CA LEU A 186 -13.38 5.14 -3.62
C LEU A 186 -13.72 3.68 -3.96
N PHE A 187 -13.23 3.16 -5.08
CA PHE A 187 -13.51 1.77 -5.51
C PHE A 187 -12.46 0.76 -5.03
N ASN A 188 -11.41 1.22 -4.34
CA ASN A 188 -10.28 0.43 -3.84
C ASN A 188 -9.50 -0.35 -4.93
N GLN A 189 -9.52 0.11 -6.17
CA GLN A 189 -8.87 -0.56 -7.30
C GLN A 189 -7.43 -0.05 -7.50
N PRO A 190 -6.41 -0.93 -7.59
CA PRO A 190 -5.04 -0.50 -7.87
C PRO A 190 -4.92 0.02 -9.31
N THR A 191 -5.01 1.34 -9.48
CA THR A 191 -4.99 1.99 -10.79
C THR A 191 -3.67 2.71 -11.03
N ASP A 192 -3.16 2.59 -12.26
CA ASP A 192 -1.92 3.24 -12.68
C ASP A 192 -2.14 4.74 -12.97
N ASN A 193 -1.18 5.57 -12.58
CA ASN A 193 -1.18 6.98 -12.92
C ASN A 193 -0.85 7.14 -14.42
N ARG A 194 -1.73 7.80 -15.18
CA ARG A 194 -1.59 8.04 -16.63
C ARG A 194 -0.31 8.79 -17.04
N LEU A 195 0.45 9.34 -16.10
CA LEU A 195 1.79 9.89 -16.37
C LEU A 195 2.83 8.83 -16.77
N LYS A 196 2.51 7.53 -16.70
CA LYS A 196 3.37 6.49 -17.26
C LYS A 196 3.18 6.34 -18.76
N ALA A 197 4.30 6.34 -19.48
CA ALA A 197 4.32 6.15 -20.94
C ALA A 197 3.68 4.82 -21.42
N VAL A 198 3.47 3.85 -20.52
CA VAL A 198 2.93 2.53 -20.85
C VAL A 198 1.96 2.08 -19.75
N HIS A 199 0.74 1.69 -20.14
CA HIS A 199 -0.24 1.07 -19.25
C HIS A 199 0.08 -0.42 -19.03
N ALA A 200 0.40 -0.82 -17.80
CA ALA A 200 0.94 -2.16 -17.51
C ALA A 200 0.00 -3.31 -17.89
N ALA A 201 -1.30 -3.22 -17.58
CA ALA A 201 -2.26 -4.28 -17.92
C ALA A 201 -2.45 -4.43 -19.43
N ARG A 202 -2.47 -3.30 -20.16
CA ARG A 202 -2.55 -3.31 -21.64
C ARG A 202 -1.26 -3.84 -22.25
N TRP A 203 -0.10 -3.50 -21.69
CA TRP A 203 1.17 -4.07 -22.13
C TRP A 203 1.21 -5.58 -21.92
N GLY A 204 0.76 -6.06 -20.75
CA GLY A 204 0.63 -7.48 -20.45
C GLY A 204 -0.32 -8.21 -21.41
N SER A 205 -1.44 -7.60 -21.78
CA SER A 205 -2.39 -8.20 -22.74
C SER A 205 -1.86 -8.25 -24.18
N LEU A 206 -0.84 -7.45 -24.51
CA LEU A 206 -0.22 -7.42 -25.84
C LEU A 206 0.92 -8.43 -25.99
N VAL A 207 1.20 -9.24 -24.96
CA VAL A 207 2.20 -10.31 -25.04
C VAL A 207 1.75 -11.33 -26.09
N ARG A 208 2.58 -11.55 -27.11
CA ARG A 208 2.36 -12.56 -28.16
C ARG A 208 3.41 -13.68 -28.06
N PRO A 209 3.19 -14.68 -27.18
CA PRO A 209 4.16 -15.76 -26.95
C PRO A 209 4.26 -16.72 -28.14
N ASP A 210 3.27 -16.69 -29.02
CA ASP A 210 3.11 -17.48 -30.24
C ASP A 210 3.91 -16.93 -31.44
N VAL A 211 4.39 -15.69 -31.36
CA VAL A 211 5.18 -15.10 -32.45
C VAL A 211 6.55 -15.77 -32.54
N GLN A 212 6.73 -16.57 -33.57
CA GLN A 212 8.04 -17.04 -34.02
C GLN A 212 8.61 -16.04 -35.03
N VAL A 213 9.79 -15.49 -34.75
CA VAL A 213 10.47 -14.58 -35.68
C VAL A 213 11.11 -15.38 -36.80
N GLU A 214 10.63 -15.20 -38.03
CA GLU A 214 11.16 -15.91 -39.19
C GLU A 214 12.62 -15.56 -39.47
N ARG A 215 13.35 -16.53 -40.02
CA ARG A 215 14.75 -16.36 -40.40
C ARG A 215 14.86 -15.29 -41.49
N GLY A 216 15.60 -14.22 -41.18
CA GLY A 216 15.80 -13.08 -42.10
C GLY A 216 14.91 -11.87 -41.82
N ALA A 217 13.99 -11.96 -40.85
CA ALA A 217 13.21 -10.82 -40.39
C ALA A 217 14.11 -9.71 -39.83
N ARG A 218 13.79 -8.45 -40.15
CA ARG A 218 14.46 -7.29 -39.57
C ARG A 218 13.95 -7.07 -38.15
N VAL A 219 14.84 -7.14 -37.18
CA VAL A 219 14.53 -6.91 -35.77
C VAL A 219 15.15 -5.59 -35.33
N GLY A 220 14.34 -4.71 -34.73
CA GLY A 220 14.83 -3.51 -34.06
C GLY A 220 15.35 -3.86 -32.67
N LEU A 221 16.59 -3.48 -32.36
CA LEU A 221 17.18 -3.62 -31.02
C LEU A 221 17.37 -2.23 -30.42
N GLY A 222 16.77 -2.00 -29.27
CA GLY A 222 17.03 -0.82 -28.45
C GLY A 222 17.95 -1.17 -27.29
N SER A 223 19.03 -0.42 -27.12
CA SER A 223 19.83 -0.44 -25.91
C SER A 223 19.92 0.96 -25.32
N THR A 224 19.80 1.06 -24.01
CA THR A 224 20.06 2.30 -23.28
C THR A 224 21.45 2.20 -22.66
N VAL A 225 22.38 3.05 -23.11
CA VAL A 225 23.68 3.19 -22.46
C VAL A 225 23.50 4.09 -21.22
N PRO A 226 23.90 3.65 -20.02
CA PRO A 226 23.84 4.52 -18.86
C PRO A 226 24.86 5.66 -19.01
N SER A 227 24.49 6.87 -18.59
CA SER A 227 25.49 7.91 -18.32
C SER A 227 26.39 7.47 -17.15
N ARG A 228 27.62 8.03 -17.07
CA ARG A 228 28.74 7.61 -16.18
C ARG A 228 28.42 7.45 -14.68
N THR A 229 27.21 7.76 -14.23
CA THR A 229 26.76 7.69 -12.83
C THR A 229 25.78 6.56 -12.53
N THR A 230 25.41 5.71 -13.50
CA THR A 230 24.44 4.61 -13.26
C THR A 230 24.96 3.26 -13.72
N ARG A 231 24.85 2.21 -12.88
CA ARG A 231 25.26 0.84 -13.26
C ARG A 231 24.39 0.32 -14.42
N PRO A 232 24.97 -0.39 -15.41
CA PRO A 232 24.21 -0.97 -16.50
C PRO A 232 23.20 -2.01 -15.98
N ARG A 233 21.94 -1.89 -16.42
CA ARG A 233 20.93 -2.93 -16.30
C ARG A 233 20.74 -3.57 -17.66
N CYS A 234 21.25 -4.78 -17.86
CA CYS A 234 20.74 -5.67 -18.90
C CYS A 234 19.42 -6.25 -18.40
N VAL A 235 18.33 -6.06 -19.15
CA VAL A 235 17.14 -6.91 -18.99
C VAL A 235 17.45 -8.23 -19.69
N PRO A 236 17.56 -9.36 -18.98
CA PRO A 236 17.88 -10.63 -19.62
C PRO A 236 16.67 -11.12 -20.40
N ALA A 237 16.69 -10.98 -21.72
CA ALA A 237 15.98 -11.93 -22.58
C ALA A 237 16.71 -13.27 -22.47
N ARG A 238 16.03 -14.33 -22.05
CA ARG A 238 16.59 -15.69 -22.11
C ARG A 238 16.71 -16.08 -23.59
N TRP A 239 17.94 -16.24 -24.07
CA TRP A 239 18.22 -16.72 -25.42
C TRP A 239 18.55 -18.20 -25.38
N TRP A 240 17.91 -18.98 -26.25
CA TRP A 240 18.36 -20.32 -26.62
C TRP A 240 19.31 -20.20 -27.81
N THR A 241 20.53 -20.69 -27.65
CA THR A 241 21.50 -20.84 -28.74
C THR A 241 21.06 -22.00 -29.64
N VAL A 242 20.64 -21.69 -30.87
CA VAL A 242 20.56 -22.71 -31.93
C VAL A 242 21.97 -22.94 -32.43
N GLY A 243 22.54 -24.10 -32.07
CA GLY A 243 23.87 -24.53 -32.50
C GLY A 243 23.96 -24.61 -34.02
N ARG A 244 25.03 -24.06 -34.59
CA ARG A 244 25.47 -24.40 -35.95
C ARG A 244 26.23 -25.72 -35.88
N THR A 245 25.63 -26.81 -36.33
CA THR A 245 26.39 -27.95 -36.83
C THR A 245 26.91 -27.58 -38.22
N ARG A 246 28.23 -27.53 -38.38
CA ARG A 246 28.88 -27.57 -39.70
C ARG A 246 29.10 -29.03 -40.06
N SER A 247 28.78 -29.38 -41.31
CA SER A 247 29.27 -30.56 -42.02
C SER A 247 30.79 -30.56 -42.10
#